data_AF-A0A4P6X778-F1
#
_entry.id   AF-A0A4P6X778-F1
#
_cell.length_a   1.000
_cell.length_b   1.000
_cell.length_c   1.000
_cell.angle_alpha   90.00
_cell.angle_beta   90.00
_cell.angle_gamma   90.00
#
_symmetry.space_group_name_H-M   'P 1'
#
loop_
_entity.id
_entity.type
_entity.pdbx_description
1 polymer ?
#
loop_
_entity_poly.entity_id
_entity_poly.type
_entity_poly.pdbx_seq_one_letter_code
_entity_poly.pdbx_strand_id
1 'polypeptide(L)' 'MEQIRQGGPFRYEKDGTVFGNREHLLPSQKRGYYREYTVPTPGLRHRGARRIVCGGQQPRSPDACYYTEDHYSSFRLIVQ' A
#
# COMPACT_ATOMS: atom_id res chain seq x y z
N MET A 1 4.44 7.96 3.72
CA MET A 1 5.25 7.02 4.52
C MET A 1 5.10 7.23 6.01
N GLU A 2 5.14 8.47 6.51
CA GLU A 2 5.03 8.77 7.95
C GLU A 2 3.82 8.14 8.65
N GLN A 3 2.60 8.33 8.12
CA GLN A 3 1.37 7.75 8.69
C GLN A 3 1.40 6.22 8.76
N ILE A 4 2.06 5.55 7.81
CA ILE A 4 2.20 4.09 7.79
C ILE A 4 3.10 3.64 8.96
N ARG A 5 4.23 4.35 9.17
CA ARG A 5 5.16 4.08 10.28
C ARG A 5 4.53 4.36 11.65
N GLN A 6 3.67 5.37 11.73
CA GLN A 6 2.92 5.68 12.97
C GLN A 6 1.74 4.73 13.20
N GLY A 7 1.29 4.00 12.16
CA GLY A 7 0.18 3.06 12.26
C GLY A 7 -1.21 3.71 12.19
N GLY A 8 -1.31 4.90 11.58
CA GLY A 8 -2.54 5.67 11.46
C GLY A 8 -2.61 6.86 12.43
N PRO A 9 -3.79 7.50 12.57
CA PRO A 9 -5.10 7.08 12.02
C PRO A 9 -5.14 7.14 10.48
N PHE A 10 -5.90 6.22 9.87
CA PHE A 10 -6.10 6.21 8.42
C PHE A 10 -7.48 6.72 8.04
N ARG A 11 -7.56 7.39 6.89
CA ARG A 11 -8.80 8.02 6.40
C ARG A 11 -9.80 7.00 5.86
N TYR A 12 -9.33 5.91 5.26
CA TYR A 12 -10.19 4.92 4.61
C TYR A 12 -10.06 3.56 5.30
N GLU A 13 -11.18 2.86 5.46
CA GLU A 13 -11.24 1.55 6.15
C GLU A 13 -10.34 0.47 5.56
N LYS A 14 -10.03 0.60 4.27
CA LYS A 14 -9.15 -0.33 3.55
C LYS A 14 -7.66 -0.09 3.81
N ASP A 15 -7.30 1.07 4.34
CA ASP A 15 -5.91 1.40 4.63
C ASP A 15 -5.39 0.54 5.79
N GLY A 16 -4.27 -0.13 5.57
CA GLY A 16 -3.70 -1.11 6.48
C GLY A 16 -4.25 -2.52 6.33
N THR A 17 -5.24 -2.76 5.45
CA THR A 17 -5.73 -4.11 5.16
C THR A 17 -4.75 -4.90 4.29
N VAL A 18 -4.86 -6.23 4.32
CA VAL A 18 -3.96 -7.11 3.57
C VAL A 18 -4.17 -6.95 2.07
N PHE A 19 -3.08 -6.68 1.35
CA PHE A 19 -3.02 -6.75 -0.11
C PHE A 19 -2.64 -8.17 -0.55
N GLY A 20 -3.42 -8.74 -1.45
CA GLY A 20 -3.31 -10.16 -1.81
C GLY A 20 -2.21 -10.50 -2.81
N ASN A 21 -1.73 -9.53 -3.60
CA ASN A 21 -0.78 -9.76 -4.69
C ASN A 21 -1.20 -10.94 -5.62
N ARG A 22 -2.47 -10.98 -6.04
CA ARG A 22 -3.03 -12.11 -6.80
C ARG A 22 -2.51 -12.18 -8.23
N GLU A 23 -2.22 -11.02 -8.79
CA GLU A 23 -1.69 -10.81 -10.13
C GLU A 23 -0.16 -10.98 -10.16
N HIS A 24 0.46 -11.24 -9.00
CA HIS A 24 1.90 -11.51 -8.86
C HIS A 24 2.82 -10.43 -9.43
N LEU A 25 2.39 -9.17 -9.39
CA LEU A 25 3.18 -8.00 -9.84
C LEU A 25 4.24 -7.56 -8.83
N LEU A 26 4.10 -7.97 -7.56
CA LEU A 26 5.12 -7.80 -6.53
C LEU A 26 5.81 -9.16 -6.25
N PRO A 27 7.01 -9.16 -5.63
CA PRO A 27 7.67 -10.41 -5.24
C PRO A 27 6.75 -11.37 -4.47
N SER A 28 6.89 -12.67 -4.72
CA SER A 28 6.09 -13.69 -4.02
C SER A 28 6.48 -13.75 -2.55
N GLN A 29 5.48 -13.62 -1.66
CA GLN A 29 5.64 -13.57 -0.21
C GLN A 29 4.48 -14.29 0.49
N LYS A 30 4.65 -14.60 1.78
CA LYS A 30 3.60 -15.24 2.60
C LYS A 30 2.34 -14.38 2.66
N ARG A 31 1.17 -15.02 2.79
CA ARG A 31 -0.10 -14.32 2.97
C ARG A 31 -0.04 -13.36 4.17
N GLY A 32 -0.51 -12.13 3.98
CA GLY A 32 -0.48 -11.08 5.01
C GLY A 32 0.79 -10.23 5.02
N TYR A 33 1.79 -10.55 4.19
CA TYR A 33 3.02 -9.77 4.07
C TYR A 33 2.79 -8.36 3.54
N TYR A 34 1.90 -8.20 2.55
CA TYR A 34 1.59 -6.91 1.95
C TYR A 34 0.35 -6.27 2.55
N ARG A 35 0.38 -4.95 2.72
CA ARG A 35 -0.75 -4.11 3.12
C ARG A 35 -0.91 -2.90 2.22
N GLU A 36 -2.15 -2.49 1.96
CA GLU A 36 -2.45 -1.36 1.09
C GLU A 36 -2.80 -0.09 1.87
N TYR A 37 -2.47 1.06 1.28
CA TYR A 37 -2.74 2.39 1.83
C TYR A 37 -3.14 3.35 0.70
N THR A 38 -4.18 4.13 0.93
CA THR A 38 -4.68 5.10 -0.05
C THR A 38 -3.74 6.29 -0.16
N VAL A 39 -3.43 6.69 -1.39
CA VAL A 39 -2.80 7.98 -1.68
C VAL A 39 -3.89 8.94 -2.16
N PRO A 40 -4.22 10.00 -1.39
CA PRO A 40 -5.28 10.92 -1.77
C PRO A 40 -5.00 11.56 -3.14
N THR A 41 -6.05 11.64 -3.95
CA THR A 41 -6.02 12.41 -5.21
C THR A 41 -6.80 13.70 -4.98
N PRO A 42 -6.21 14.88 -5.20
CA PRO A 42 -6.91 16.15 -5.03
C PRO A 42 -8.22 16.19 -5.82
N GLY A 43 -9.28 16.72 -5.21
CA GLY A 43 -10.61 16.81 -5.81
C GLY A 43 -11.47 15.54 -5.73
N LEU A 44 -10.89 14.36 -5.45
CA LEU A 44 -11.67 13.14 -5.28
C LEU A 44 -12.20 12.98 -3.85
N ARG A 45 -13.47 12.58 -3.75
CA ARG A 45 -14.14 12.25 -2.48
C ARG A 45 -14.04 10.77 -2.10
N HIS A 46 -13.73 9.92 -3.08
CA HIS A 46 -13.46 8.49 -2.91
C HIS A 46 -11.95 8.22 -2.92
N ARG A 47 -11.55 6.96 -2.77
CA ARG A 47 -10.13 6.56 -2.66
C ARG A 47 -9.29 6.83 -3.91
N GLY A 48 -9.89 7.11 -5.07
CA GLY A 48 -9.18 7.14 -6.36
C GLY A 48 -8.46 5.82 -6.70
N ALA A 49 -7.54 5.87 -7.67
CA ALA A 49 -6.76 4.70 -8.12
C ALA A 49 -5.39 4.55 -7.44
N ARG A 50 -4.88 5.63 -6.81
CA ARG A 50 -3.51 5.69 -6.30
C ARG A 50 -3.37 4.98 -4.95
N ARG A 51 -2.36 4.12 -4.81
CA ARG A 51 -2.09 3.37 -3.57
C ARG A 51 -0.59 3.26 -3.31
N ILE A 52 -0.25 3.10 -2.05
CA ILE A 52 1.02 2.52 -1.61
C ILE A 52 0.73 1.12 -1.10
N VAL A 53 1.52 0.14 -1.52
CA VAL A 53 1.52 -1.22 -0.97
C VAL A 53 2.85 -1.43 -0.28
N CYS A 54 2.83 -1.66 1.04
CA CYS A 54 4.04 -1.94 1.81
C CYS A 54 4.08 -3.41 2.21
N GLY A 55 5.25 -4.02 2.05
CA GLY A 55 5.55 -5.38 2.47
C GLY A 55 6.40 -5.40 3.74
N GLY A 56 6.16 -6.37 4.61
CA GLY A 56 6.98 -6.61 5.79
C GLY A 56 6.25 -7.40 6.87
N GLN A 57 7.01 -8.10 7.73
CA GLN A 57 6.42 -8.80 8.87
C GLN A 57 5.81 -7.83 9.89
N GLN A 58 6.41 -6.65 10.05
CA GLN A 58 5.94 -5.61 10.96
C GLN A 58 5.30 -4.48 10.15
N PRO A 59 3.97 -4.24 10.26
CA PRO A 59 3.27 -3.24 9.44
C PRO A 59 3.82 -1.81 9.56
N ARG A 60 4.37 -1.47 10.73
CA ARG A 60 4.92 -0.14 11.04
C ARG A 60 6.40 0.01 10.64
N SER A 61 7.05 -1.09 10.26
CA SER A 61 8.45 -1.14 9.83
C SER A 61 8.55 -1.99 8.57
N PRO A 62 8.04 -1.49 7.42
CA PRO A 62 8.01 -2.26 6.19
C PRO A 62 9.42 -2.45 5.61
N ASP A 63 9.66 -3.62 5.01
CA ASP A 63 10.92 -3.96 4.33
C ASP A 63 11.04 -3.21 2.99
N ALA A 64 9.91 -3.05 2.30
CA ALA A 64 9.81 -2.34 1.01
C ALA A 64 8.40 -1.80 0.80
N CYS A 65 8.29 -0.70 0.05
CA CYS A 65 7.01 -0.14 -0.34
C CYS A 65 6.97 0.18 -1.84
N TYR A 66 5.80 0.02 -2.42
CA TYR A 66 5.54 0.13 -3.84
C TYR A 66 4.40 1.11 -4.07
N TYR A 67 4.53 1.95 -5.07
CA TYR A 67 3.50 2.89 -5.50
C TYR A 67 2.79 2.36 -6.75
N THR A 68 1.46 2.46 -6.78
CA THR A 68 0.64 2.29 -7.98
C THR A 68 -0.22 3.52 -8.17
N GLU A 69 -0.34 3.97 -9.42
CA GLU A 69 -1.24 5.07 -9.81
C GLU A 69 -2.46 4.61 -10.63
N ASP A 70 -2.46 3.35 -11.03
CA ASP A 70 -3.35 2.74 -12.02
C ASP A 70 -4.16 1.57 -11.42
N HIS A 71 -4.50 1.69 -10.14
CA HIS A 71 -5.35 0.74 -9.43
C HIS A 71 -4.79 -0.70 -9.50
N TYR A 72 -3.53 -0.85 -9.08
CA TYR A 72 -2.80 -2.12 -9.00
C TYR A 72 -2.44 -2.76 -10.34
N SER A 73 -2.52 -2.03 -11.46
CA SER A 73 -2.14 -2.56 -12.78
C SER A 73 -0.62 -2.54 -13.01
N SER A 74 0.09 -1.62 -12.36
CA SER A 74 1.56 -1.56 -12.33
C SER A 74 2.07 -0.98 -11.01
N PHE A 75 3.34 -1.26 -10.71
CA PHE A 75 3.99 -0.82 -9.48
C PHE A 75 5.38 -0.22 -9.75
N ARG A 76 5.73 0.79 -8.98
CA ARG A 76 7.08 1.35 -8.88
C ARG A 76 7.60 1.16 -7.46
N LEU A 77 8.81 0.63 -7.31
CA LEU A 77 9.47 0.57 -6.01
C LEU A 77 9.74 2.00 -5.51
N ILE A 78 9.40 2.27 -4.25
CA ILE A 78 9.77 3.50 -3.56
C ILE A 78 11.12 3.25 -2.91
N VAL A 79 12.17 3.86 -3.46
CA VAL A 79 13.48 3.92 -2.80
C VAL A 79 13.45 5.05 -1.77
N GLN A 80 13.88 4.77 -0.55
CA GLN A 80 14.06 5.76 0.51
C GLN A 80 15.55 6.02 0.74
#